data_AF-A0A9E4AFG2-F1
#
_entry.id   AF-A0A9E4AFG2-F1
#
_cell.length_a   1.000
_cell.length_b   1.000
_cell.length_c   1.000
_cell.angle_alpha   90.00
_cell.angle_beta   90.00
_cell.angle_gamma   90.00
#
_symmetry.space_group_name_H-M   'P 1'
#
loop_
_entity.id
_entity.type
_entity.pdbx_description
1 polymer ?
#
loop_
_entity_poly.entity_id
_entity_poly.type
_entity_poly.pdbx_seq_one_letter_code
_entity_poly.pdbx_strand_id
1 'polypeptide(L)'
;MSKKNSILLTLSQIAIGGVITVAGCLIYLLFKKFFWQMLIGDGITHGFWVGLFLLLSIGCTYGAIIVGVTEGIRFAGRKFGIDIPFKPVCSGAFLGAPAIVGLLALRNVPWEIFGTQNVVLNIIIPVFQTIAFLLSLPIRAWIMLRIPVEILYVVAIPIGAILGYQLSNIDDAEVNVQET
;
A
#
# COMPACT_ATOMS: atom_id res chain seq x y z
N MET A 1 -9.50 -26.25 -6.13
CA MET A 1 -10.42 -25.45 -5.28
C MET A 1 -11.60 -24.98 -6.14
N SER A 2 -12.85 -25.02 -5.65
CA SER A 2 -14.00 -24.49 -6.42
C SER A 2 -13.87 -22.97 -6.59
N LYS A 3 -14.23 -22.41 -7.77
CA LYS A 3 -14.19 -20.96 -8.04
C LYS A 3 -14.88 -20.13 -6.95
N LYS A 4 -15.98 -20.66 -6.39
CA LYS A 4 -16.73 -20.01 -5.29
C LYS A 4 -15.91 -19.91 -4.00
N ASN A 5 -15.10 -20.92 -3.68
CA ASN A 5 -14.24 -20.90 -2.50
C ASN A 5 -13.04 -19.96 -2.66
N SER A 6 -12.53 -19.80 -3.89
CA SER A 6 -11.45 -18.85 -4.18
C SER A 6 -11.91 -17.39 -4.02
N ILE A 7 -13.08 -17.05 -4.56
CA ILE A 7 -13.68 -15.70 -4.40
C ILE A 7 -13.95 -15.39 -2.93
N LEU A 8 -14.49 -16.36 -2.19
CA LEU A 8 -14.78 -16.21 -0.76
C LEU A 8 -13.51 -16.02 0.08
N LEU A 9 -12.42 -16.72 -0.27
CA LEU A 9 -11.12 -16.55 0.36
C LEU A 9 -10.59 -15.12 0.16
N THR A 10 -10.57 -14.63 -1.09
CA THR A 10 -10.06 -13.29 -1.41
C THR A 10 -10.87 -12.21 -0.69
N LEU A 11 -12.20 -12.33 -0.67
CA LEU A 11 -13.08 -11.44 0.09
C LEU A 11 -12.78 -11.49 1.59
N SER A 12 -12.56 -12.67 2.16
CA SER A 12 -12.22 -12.83 3.57
C SER A 12 -10.86 -12.21 3.90
N GLN A 13 -9.86 -12.36 3.03
CA GLN A 13 -8.53 -11.77 3.21
C GLN A 13 -8.57 -10.24 3.15
N ILE A 14 -9.34 -9.67 2.22
CA ILE A 14 -9.55 -8.23 2.11
C ILE A 14 -10.30 -7.70 3.34
N ALA A 15 -11.34 -8.40 3.79
CA ALA A 15 -12.12 -7.99 4.95
C ALA A 15 -11.28 -8.00 6.23
N ILE A 16 -10.58 -9.12 6.51
CA ILE A 16 -9.73 -9.25 7.70
C ILE A 16 -8.58 -8.25 7.65
N GLY A 17 -7.90 -8.14 6.52
CA GLY A 17 -6.81 -7.18 6.35
C GLY A 17 -7.28 -5.73 6.51
N GLY A 18 -8.43 -5.37 5.93
CA GLY A 18 -9.02 -4.04 6.07
C GLY A 18 -9.35 -3.69 7.52
N VAL A 19 -9.94 -4.63 8.29
CA VAL A 19 -10.21 -4.42 9.73
C VAL A 19 -8.92 -4.19 10.51
N ILE A 20 -7.87 -4.96 10.22
CA ILE A 20 -6.57 -4.80 10.88
C ILE A 20 -5.93 -3.46 10.53
N THR A 21 -6.01 -3.02 9.26
CA THR A 21 -5.52 -1.70 8.85
C THR A 21 -6.28 -0.57 9.55
N VAL A 22 -7.61 -0.65 9.65
CA VAL A 22 -8.41 0.35 10.39
C VAL A 22 -8.03 0.37 11.87
N ALA A 23 -7.91 -0.79 12.51
CA ALA A 23 -7.49 -0.89 13.90
C ALA A 23 -6.09 -0.28 14.12
N GLY A 24 -5.14 -0.56 13.24
CA GLY A 24 -3.80 0.02 13.28
C GLY A 24 -3.78 1.53 13.05
N CYS A 25 -4.65 2.05 12.16
CA CYS A 25 -4.83 3.50 11.99
C CYS A 25 -5.39 4.17 13.25
N LEU A 26 -6.34 3.55 13.94
CA LEU A 26 -6.86 4.06 15.22
C LEU A 26 -5.78 4.08 16.30
N ILE A 27 -4.99 3.01 16.38
CA ILE A 27 -3.83 2.93 17.29
C ILE A 27 -2.81 4.02 16.96
N TYR A 28 -2.51 4.27 15.67
CA TYR A 28 -1.65 5.37 15.24
C TYR A 28 -2.18 6.73 15.69
N LEU A 29 -3.48 7.00 15.56
CA LEU A 29 -4.06 8.27 16.01
C LEU A 29 -3.94 8.47 17.52
N LEU A 30 -4.16 7.42 18.31
CA LEU A 30 -3.96 7.44 19.77
C LEU A 30 -2.48 7.66 20.12
N PHE A 31 -1.59 6.91 19.48
CA PHE A 31 -0.15 7.00 19.70
C PHE A 31 0.39 8.36 19.28
N LYS A 32 -0.05 8.91 18.14
CA LYS A 32 0.24 10.26 17.69
C LYS A 32 -0.22 11.27 18.72
N LYS A 33 -1.46 11.21 19.19
CA LYS A 33 -1.97 12.16 20.20
C LYS A 33 -1.16 12.10 21.49
N PHE A 34 -0.81 10.91 21.96
CA PHE A 34 0.03 10.70 23.14
C PHE A 34 1.45 11.25 22.94
N PHE A 35 2.10 10.93 21.82
CA PHE A 35 3.44 11.42 21.48
C PHE A 35 3.47 12.93 21.31
N TRP A 36 2.48 13.51 20.63
CA TRP A 36 2.37 14.96 20.45
C TRP A 36 2.13 15.69 21.77
N GLN A 37 1.36 15.11 22.69
CA GLN A 37 1.22 15.65 24.04
C GLN A 37 2.52 15.57 24.83
N MET A 38 3.28 14.48 24.70
CA MET A 38 4.58 14.32 25.35
C MET A 38 5.65 15.26 24.75
N LEU A 39 5.67 15.45 23.42
CA LEU A 39 6.64 16.28 22.71
C LEU A 39 6.39 17.79 22.80
N ILE A 40 5.12 18.21 22.94
CA ILE A 40 4.75 19.62 23.14
C ILE A 40 4.75 19.97 24.64
N GLY A 41 4.45 18.99 25.50
CA GLY A 41 4.40 19.17 26.96
C GLY A 41 5.76 19.37 27.60
N ASP A 42 6.80 18.70 27.09
CA ASP A 42 8.19 18.92 27.47
C ASP A 42 8.90 19.69 26.36
N GLY A 43 9.56 20.81 26.70
CA GLY A 43 10.11 21.84 25.77
C GLY A 43 11.18 21.39 24.76
N ILE A 44 10.90 20.39 23.94
CA ILE A 44 11.75 19.92 22.84
C ILE A 44 11.59 20.92 21.69
N THR A 45 12.39 21.98 21.75
CA THR A 45 12.44 23.06 20.74
C THR A 45 13.24 22.67 19.49
N HIS A 46 13.83 21.47 19.45
CA HIS A 46 14.70 21.03 18.37
C HIS A 46 13.94 20.18 17.35
N GLY A 47 13.71 20.75 16.16
CA GLY A 47 13.00 20.09 15.05
C GLY A 47 13.59 18.74 14.62
N PHE A 48 14.87 18.48 14.90
CA PHE A 48 15.49 17.18 14.68
C PHE A 48 14.84 16.07 15.52
N TRP A 49 14.65 16.28 16.82
CA TRP A 49 14.05 15.27 17.71
C TRP A 49 12.59 15.03 17.38
N VAL A 50 11.86 16.10 17.08
CA VAL A 50 10.47 16.02 16.59
C VAL A 50 10.40 15.15 15.33
N GLY A 51 11.27 15.39 14.36
CA GLY A 51 11.35 14.60 13.13
C GLY A 51 11.71 13.14 13.38
N LEU A 52 12.69 12.87 14.23
CA LEU A 52 13.14 11.51 14.55
C LEU A 52 12.04 10.69 15.24
N PHE A 53 11.38 11.25 16.26
CA PHE A 53 10.28 10.56 16.96
C PHE A 53 9.08 10.33 16.05
N LEU A 54 8.79 11.28 15.15
CA LEU A 54 7.72 11.14 14.19
C LEU A 54 8.03 10.06 13.14
N LEU A 55 9.27 9.99 12.66
CA LEU A 55 9.76 8.92 11.78
C LEU A 55 9.63 7.55 12.45
N LEU A 56 10.09 7.43 13.69
CA LEU A 56 10.05 6.18 14.46
C LEU A 56 8.60 5.75 14.73
N SER A 57 7.73 6.69 15.09
CA SER A 57 6.30 6.45 15.27
C SER A 57 5.63 5.94 13.99
N ILE A 58 5.89 6.58 12.84
CA ILE A 58 5.37 6.14 11.54
C ILE A 58 5.93 4.75 11.19
N GLY A 59 7.23 4.54 11.35
CA GLY A 59 7.87 3.25 11.06
C GLY A 59 7.29 2.11 11.89
N CYS A 60 7.15 2.30 13.20
CA CYS A 60 6.57 1.30 14.09
C CYS A 60 5.11 1.01 13.77
N THR A 61 4.29 2.04 13.57
CA THR A 61 2.85 1.85 13.32
C THR A 61 2.57 1.26 11.94
N TYR A 62 3.25 1.74 10.90
CA TYR A 62 3.14 1.19 9.56
C TYR A 62 3.65 -0.26 9.51
N GLY A 63 4.80 -0.54 10.14
CA GLY A 63 5.33 -1.90 10.26
C GLY A 63 4.38 -2.84 10.99
N ALA A 64 3.79 -2.40 12.10
CA ALA A 64 2.81 -3.18 12.84
C ALA A 64 1.55 -3.48 12.01
N ILE A 65 1.07 -2.50 11.24
CA ILE A 65 -0.06 -2.70 10.29
C ILE A 65 0.30 -3.77 9.26
N ILE A 66 1.47 -3.70 8.63
CA ILE A 66 1.89 -4.67 7.62
C ILE A 66 1.97 -6.07 8.19
N VAL A 67 2.64 -6.24 9.33
CA VAL A 67 2.78 -7.55 9.99
C VAL A 67 1.41 -8.08 10.41
N GLY A 68 0.56 -7.22 10.97
CA GLY A 68 -0.81 -7.58 11.35
C GLY A 68 -1.65 -8.04 10.16
N VAL A 69 -1.65 -7.28 9.06
CA VAL A 69 -2.37 -7.65 7.83
C VAL A 69 -1.84 -8.96 7.26
N THR A 70 -0.52 -9.14 7.26
CA THR A 70 0.14 -10.36 6.80
C THR A 70 -0.34 -11.57 7.59
N GLU A 71 -0.29 -11.53 8.93
CA GLU A 71 -0.79 -12.62 9.77
C GLU A 71 -2.29 -12.82 9.63
N GLY A 72 -3.08 -11.75 9.49
CA GLY A 72 -4.52 -11.84 9.26
C GLY A 72 -4.88 -12.57 7.95
N ILE A 73 -4.16 -12.28 6.87
CA ILE A 73 -4.33 -12.93 5.57
C ILE A 73 -3.88 -14.39 5.62
N ARG A 74 -2.77 -14.69 6.30
CA ARG A 74 -2.30 -16.06 6.52
C ARG A 74 -3.28 -16.87 7.37
N PHE A 75 -3.84 -16.27 8.43
CA PHE A 75 -4.87 -16.89 9.25
C PHE A 75 -6.12 -17.21 8.44
N ALA A 76 -6.57 -16.27 7.60
CA ALA A 76 -7.65 -16.51 6.65
C ALA A 76 -7.30 -17.68 5.71
N GLY A 77 -6.12 -17.66 5.10
CA GLY A 77 -5.62 -18.74 4.23
C GLY A 77 -5.69 -20.12 4.90
N ARG A 78 -5.18 -20.24 6.12
CA ARG A 78 -5.19 -21.50 6.88
C ARG A 78 -6.61 -22.00 7.14
N LYS A 79 -7.55 -21.11 7.44
CA LYS A 79 -8.98 -21.47 7.63
C LYS A 79 -9.61 -22.07 6.36
N PHE A 80 -9.10 -21.72 5.19
CA PHE A 80 -9.51 -22.26 3.90
C PHE A 80 -8.60 -23.38 3.38
N GLY A 81 -7.66 -23.86 4.20
CA GLY A 81 -6.76 -24.96 3.87
C GLY A 81 -5.57 -24.60 2.96
N ILE A 82 -5.21 -23.33 2.88
CA ILE A 82 -4.07 -22.85 2.10
C ILE A 82 -2.99 -22.33 3.05
N ASP A 83 -1.78 -22.86 2.94
CA ASP A 83 -0.63 -22.28 3.61
C ASP A 83 -0.04 -21.17 2.73
N ILE A 84 0.10 -19.98 3.30
CA ILE A 84 0.57 -18.80 2.58
C ILE A 84 1.92 -18.36 3.19
N PRO A 85 2.99 -18.27 2.39
CA PRO A 85 4.31 -17.89 2.86
C PRO A 85 4.35 -16.44 3.35
N PHE A 86 5.03 -16.18 4.47
CA PHE A 86 5.04 -14.87 5.11
C PHE A 86 5.74 -13.78 4.29
N LYS A 87 6.93 -14.09 3.76
CA LYS A 87 7.80 -13.12 3.06
C LYS A 87 7.12 -12.43 1.87
N PRO A 88 6.51 -13.13 0.90
CA PRO A 88 5.91 -12.48 -0.26
C PRO A 88 4.61 -11.72 0.10
N VAL A 89 3.84 -12.21 1.07
CA VAL A 89 2.66 -11.48 1.60
C VAL A 89 3.09 -10.17 2.25
N CYS A 90 4.12 -10.21 3.11
CA CYS A 90 4.64 -9.05 3.81
C CYS A 90 5.22 -8.01 2.83
N SER A 91 5.99 -8.46 1.83
CA SER A 91 6.51 -7.60 0.77
C SER A 91 5.38 -6.93 -0.02
N GLY A 92 4.37 -7.70 -0.42
CA GLY A 92 3.20 -7.18 -1.11
C GLY A 92 2.42 -6.16 -0.27
N ALA A 93 2.19 -6.46 1.02
CA ALA A 93 1.52 -5.55 1.94
C ALA A 93 2.28 -4.23 2.12
N PHE A 94 3.61 -4.30 2.19
CA PHE A 94 4.47 -3.11 2.28
C PHE A 94 4.36 -2.22 1.04
N LEU A 95 4.22 -2.80 -0.15
CA LEU A 95 4.12 -2.08 -1.43
C LEU A 95 2.71 -1.52 -1.71
N GLY A 96 1.68 -2.03 -1.06
CA GLY A 96 0.29 -1.62 -1.27
C GLY A 96 0.06 -0.11 -1.11
N ALA A 97 0.42 0.45 0.04
CA ALA A 97 0.24 1.89 0.28
C ALA A 97 1.13 2.79 -0.60
N PRO A 98 2.44 2.49 -0.81
CA PRO A 98 3.28 3.21 -1.77
C PRO A 98 2.73 3.21 -3.20
N ALA A 99 2.09 2.13 -3.65
CA ALA A 99 1.46 2.09 -4.97
C ALA A 99 0.35 3.14 -5.11
N ILE A 100 -0.49 3.32 -4.08
CA ILE A 100 -1.52 4.37 -4.06
C ILE A 100 -0.89 5.77 -4.05
N VAL A 101 0.17 5.97 -3.26
CA VAL A 101 0.92 7.25 -3.27
C VAL A 101 1.47 7.54 -4.67
N GLY A 102 2.07 6.55 -5.33
CA GLY A 102 2.60 6.69 -6.68
C GLY A 102 1.53 7.07 -7.69
N LEU A 103 0.37 6.41 -7.63
CA LEU A 103 -0.74 6.73 -8.54
C LEU A 103 -1.36 8.11 -8.27
N LEU A 104 -1.44 8.54 -7.01
CA LEU A 104 -1.85 9.90 -6.65
C LEU A 104 -0.83 10.94 -7.11
N ALA A 105 0.46 10.65 -7.02
CA ALA A 105 1.53 11.51 -7.52
C ALA A 105 1.46 11.67 -9.04
N LEU A 106 1.25 10.56 -9.78
CA LEU A 106 1.08 10.57 -11.25
C LEU A 106 -0.07 11.46 -11.71
N ARG A 107 -1.12 11.62 -10.91
CA ARG A 107 -2.24 12.52 -11.21
C ARG A 107 -1.81 13.99 -11.19
N ASN A 108 -0.92 14.38 -10.28
CA ASN A 108 -0.58 15.78 -9.95
C ASN A 108 0.80 16.20 -10.46
N VAL A 109 1.35 15.51 -11.46
CA VAL A 109 2.67 15.85 -12.02
C VAL A 109 2.58 17.20 -12.76
N PRO A 110 3.39 18.20 -12.39
CA PRO A 110 3.45 19.47 -13.10
C PRO A 110 4.32 19.35 -14.36
N TRP A 111 3.74 18.76 -15.41
CA TRP A 111 4.44 18.44 -16.68
C TRP A 111 5.12 19.65 -17.34
N GLU A 112 4.58 20.84 -17.13
CA GLU A 112 5.06 22.11 -17.69
C GLU A 112 6.49 22.45 -17.24
N ILE A 113 6.91 21.99 -16.06
CA ILE A 113 8.25 22.26 -15.50
C ILE A 113 9.34 21.52 -16.31
N PHE A 114 9.00 20.41 -16.97
CA PHE A 114 9.97 19.56 -17.66
C PHE A 114 10.19 19.93 -19.14
N GLY A 115 9.30 20.74 -19.74
CA GLY A 115 9.26 20.98 -21.18
C GLY A 115 10.02 22.23 -21.67
N THR A 116 10.51 23.09 -20.78
CA THR A 116 10.87 24.47 -21.14
C THR A 116 12.22 24.64 -21.84
N GLN A 117 13.09 23.62 -21.90
CA GLN A 117 14.48 23.83 -22.37
C GLN A 117 15.01 22.79 -23.37
N ASN A 118 14.29 21.71 -23.69
CA ASN A 118 14.83 20.63 -24.53
C ASN A 118 13.79 20.06 -25.51
N VAL A 119 14.10 20.12 -26.82
CA VAL A 119 13.23 19.67 -27.91
C VAL A 119 12.89 18.18 -27.83
N VAL A 120 13.85 17.34 -27.40
CA VAL A 120 13.64 15.90 -27.26
C VAL A 120 12.64 15.61 -26.14
N LEU A 121 12.81 16.27 -24.99
CA LEU A 121 11.86 16.15 -23.88
C LEU A 121 10.47 16.65 -24.27
N ASN A 122 10.38 17.72 -25.07
CA ASN A 122 9.09 18.25 -25.51
C ASN A 122 8.29 17.28 -26.41
N ILE A 123 8.96 16.37 -27.13
CA ILE A 123 8.31 15.32 -27.94
C ILE A 123 7.91 14.12 -27.07
N ILE A 124 8.71 13.78 -26.06
CA ILE A 124 8.50 12.58 -25.23
C ILE A 124 7.54 12.83 -24.07
N ILE A 125 7.52 14.05 -23.50
CA ILE A 125 6.63 14.43 -22.38
C ILE A 125 5.15 14.14 -22.66
N PRO A 126 4.57 14.46 -23.85
CA PRO A 126 3.18 14.11 -24.16
C PRO A 126 2.89 12.61 -24.08
N VAL A 127 3.86 11.76 -24.45
CA VAL A 127 3.73 10.31 -24.36
C VAL A 127 3.66 9.88 -22.90
N PHE A 128 4.58 10.36 -22.06
CA PHE A 128 4.55 10.09 -20.62
C PHE A 128 3.31 10.64 -19.93
N GLN A 129 2.85 11.84 -20.32
CA GLN A 129 1.63 12.44 -19.81
C GLN A 129 0.42 11.56 -20.14
N THR A 130 0.36 11.00 -21.35
CA THR A 130 -0.70 10.07 -21.77
C THR A 130 -0.67 8.78 -20.97
N ILE A 131 0.52 8.18 -20.78
CA ILE A 131 0.71 6.97 -19.97
C ILE A 131 0.29 7.23 -18.51
N ALA A 132 0.76 8.33 -17.92
CA ALA A 132 0.41 8.72 -16.55
C ALA A 132 -1.10 8.99 -16.40
N PHE A 133 -1.73 9.58 -17.42
CA PHE A 133 -3.18 9.74 -17.45
C PHE A 133 -3.90 8.39 -17.44
N LEU A 134 -3.50 7.45 -18.32
CA LEU A 134 -4.08 6.11 -18.39
C LEU A 134 -3.92 5.35 -17.05
N LEU A 135 -2.72 5.36 -16.48
CA LEU A 135 -2.44 4.68 -15.21
C LEU A 135 -3.20 5.29 -14.03
N SER A 136 -3.43 6.60 -14.05
CA SER A 136 -4.17 7.31 -12.99
C SER A 136 -5.70 7.31 -13.18
N LEU A 137 -6.24 6.78 -14.29
CA LEU A 137 -7.68 6.72 -14.54
C LEU A 137 -8.51 6.09 -13.40
N PRO A 138 -8.11 4.95 -12.81
CA PRO A 138 -8.88 4.34 -11.72
C PRO A 138 -9.04 5.28 -10.52
N ILE A 139 -7.98 6.01 -10.17
CA ILE A 139 -7.98 6.98 -9.07
C ILE A 139 -8.73 8.25 -9.46
N ARG A 140 -8.64 8.70 -10.71
CA ARG A 140 -9.44 9.82 -11.20
C ARG A 140 -10.94 9.51 -11.10
N ALA A 141 -11.36 8.31 -11.50
CA ALA A 141 -12.74 7.84 -11.36
C ALA A 141 -13.16 7.76 -9.88
N TRP A 142 -12.29 7.22 -9.02
CA TRP A 142 -12.53 7.14 -7.58
C TRP A 142 -12.78 8.52 -6.94
N ILE A 143 -11.93 9.50 -7.27
CA ILE A 143 -12.03 10.87 -6.76
C ILE A 143 -13.26 11.59 -7.34
N MET A 144 -13.60 11.32 -8.61
CA MET A 144 -14.82 11.84 -9.24
C MET A 144 -16.09 11.38 -8.51
N LEU A 145 -16.09 10.15 -7.99
CA LEU A 145 -17.17 9.61 -7.15
C LEU A 145 -17.20 10.20 -5.73
N ARG A 146 -16.31 11.14 -5.40
CA ARG A 146 -16.16 11.77 -4.06
C ARG A 146 -15.93 10.76 -2.93
N ILE A 147 -15.36 9.61 -3.26
CA ILE A 147 -15.03 8.60 -2.26
C ILE A 147 -13.71 9.00 -1.58
N PRO A 148 -13.62 8.93 -0.24
CA PRO A 148 -12.39 9.24 0.49
C PRO A 148 -11.19 8.42 -0.01
N VAL A 149 -10.04 9.07 -0.21
CA VAL A 149 -8.79 8.42 -0.63
C VAL A 149 -8.22 7.52 0.47
N GLU A 150 -8.57 7.79 1.72
CA GLU A 150 -8.25 6.98 2.90
C GLU A 150 -8.71 5.53 2.73
N ILE A 151 -9.84 5.30 2.07
CA ILE A 151 -10.37 3.96 1.81
C ILE A 151 -9.42 3.18 0.87
N LEU A 152 -8.81 3.84 -0.11
CA LEU A 152 -7.83 3.20 -0.98
C LEU A 152 -6.62 2.72 -0.18
N TYR A 153 -6.14 3.51 0.78
CA TYR A 153 -5.04 3.09 1.65
C TYR A 153 -5.40 1.89 2.53
N VAL A 154 -6.62 1.83 3.05
CA VAL A 154 -7.09 0.71 3.87
C VAL A 154 -7.13 -0.60 3.07
N VAL A 155 -7.57 -0.54 1.81
CA VAL A 155 -7.74 -1.73 0.97
C VAL A 155 -6.46 -2.08 0.20
N ALA A 156 -5.58 -1.11 -0.06
CA ALA A 156 -4.36 -1.35 -0.83
C ALA A 156 -3.35 -2.24 -0.10
N ILE A 157 -3.23 -2.16 1.22
CA ILE A 157 -2.34 -3.03 2.00
C ILE A 157 -2.76 -4.51 1.85
N PRO A 158 -4.02 -4.92 2.10
CA PRO A 158 -4.42 -6.30 1.90
C PRO A 158 -4.40 -6.75 0.43
N ILE A 159 -4.78 -5.88 -0.52
CA ILE A 159 -4.66 -6.21 -1.95
C ILE A 159 -3.19 -6.45 -2.32
N GLY A 160 -2.30 -5.57 -1.89
CA GLY A 160 -0.86 -5.71 -2.11
C GLY A 160 -0.35 -7.02 -1.55
N ALA A 161 -0.75 -7.38 -0.33
CA ALA A 161 -0.37 -8.65 0.28
C ALA A 161 -0.83 -9.86 -0.54
N ILE A 162 -2.07 -9.82 -1.05
CA ILE A 162 -2.64 -10.89 -1.87
C ILE A 162 -1.86 -11.03 -3.18
N LEU A 163 -1.62 -9.92 -3.87
CA LEU A 163 -0.82 -9.91 -5.10
C LEU A 163 0.60 -10.39 -4.87
N GLY A 164 1.21 -10.02 -3.74
CA GLY A 164 2.59 -10.39 -3.40
C GLY A 164 2.80 -11.90 -3.39
N TYR A 165 1.91 -12.67 -2.77
CA TYR A 165 2.04 -14.14 -2.77
C TYR A 165 1.51 -14.79 -4.04
N GLN A 166 0.53 -14.20 -4.73
CA GLN A 166 0.05 -14.72 -6.01
C GLN A 166 1.12 -14.63 -7.09
N LEU A 167 1.87 -13.52 -7.14
CA LEU A 167 2.98 -13.33 -8.08
C LEU A 167 4.14 -14.27 -7.75
N SER A 168 4.51 -14.42 -6.47
CA SER A 168 5.54 -15.37 -6.04
C SER A 168 5.22 -16.80 -6.48
N ASN A 169 3.96 -17.22 -6.37
CA ASN A 169 3.54 -18.56 -6.81
C ASN A 169 3.62 -18.76 -8.32
N ILE A 170 3.56 -17.69 -9.13
CA ILE A 170 3.73 -17.76 -10.58
C ILE A 170 5.21 -17.93 -10.91
N ASP A 171 6.08 -17.14 -10.28
CA ASP A 171 7.54 -17.26 -10.45
C ASP A 171 8.04 -18.66 -10.06
N ASP A 172 7.56 -19.21 -8.93
CA ASP A 172 7.92 -20.56 -8.48
C ASP A 172 7.40 -21.67 -9.43
N ALA A 173 6.28 -21.42 -10.13
CA ALA A 173 5.72 -22.34 -11.10
C ALA A 173 6.49 -22.32 -12.44
N GLU A 174 6.93 -21.15 -12.90
CA GLU A 174 7.71 -21.02 -14.13
C GLU A 174 9.13 -21.60 -13.99
N VAL A 175 9.77 -21.44 -12.83
CA VAL A 175 11.10 -22.01 -12.56
C VAL A 175 11.07 -23.55 -12.60
N ASN A 176 10.03 -24.18 -12.03
CA ASN A 176 9.90 -25.64 -12.05
C ASN A 176 9.63 -26.21 -13.45
N VAL A 177 9.04 -25.44 -14.37
CA VAL A 177 8.75 -25.89 -15.74
C VAL A 177 9.98 -25.78 -16.65
N GLN A 178 10.94 -24.92 -16.34
CA GLN A 178 12.19 -24.80 -17.11
C GLN A 178 13.24 -25.85 -16.75
N GLU A 179 13.09 -26.55 -15.62
CA GLU A 179 14.01 -27.62 -15.18
C GLU A 179 13.56 -29.05 -15.58
N THR A 180 12.51 -29.19 -16.41
CA THR A 180 12.03 -30.49 -16.94
C THR A 180 12.19 -30.59 -18.45
#